data_AF-A0A380H1N1-F1
#
_entry.id   AF-A0A380H1N1-F1
#
_cell.length_a   1.000
_cell.length_b   1.000
_cell.length_c   1.000
_cell.angle_alpha   90.00
_cell.angle_beta   90.00
_cell.angle_gamma   90.00
#
_symmetry.space_group_name_H-M   'P 1'
#
loop_
_entity.id
_entity.type
_entity.pdbx_description
1 polymer ?
#
loop_
_entity_poly.entity_id
_entity_poly.type
_entity_poly.pdbx_seq_one_letter_code
_entity_poly.pdbx_strand_id
1 'polypeptide(L)' 'MDNKEELYVFNDYAGSDKDTRLKLTVINELAWHNLFAHNMFIRPDSIEEAKTIKPNFTIVSAPHFKADQK' A
#
# COMPACT_ATOMS: atom_id res chain seq x y z
N MET A 1 -3.06 22.12 17.29
CA MET A 1 -3.98 21.34 16.45
C MET A 1 -3.15 20.27 15.81
N ASP A 2 -3.46 19.01 16.10
CA ASP A 2 -2.62 17.85 15.81
C ASP A 2 -2.27 17.76 14.31
N ASN A 3 -1.01 18.03 13.96
CA ASN A 3 -0.43 17.68 12.65
C ASN A 3 -0.25 16.16 12.58
N LYS A 4 -1.34 15.40 12.64
CA LYS A 4 -1.30 13.99 12.29
C LYS A 4 -1.34 13.92 10.77
N GLU A 5 -0.17 13.70 10.18
CA GLU A 5 -0.09 13.25 8.79
C GLU A 5 -0.94 11.98 8.68
N GLU A 6 -2.02 12.05 7.89
CA GLU A 6 -2.88 10.91 7.65
C GLU A 6 -2.12 9.87 6.84
N LEU A 7 -1.83 8.74 7.47
CA LEU A 7 -1.21 7.60 6.81
C LEU A 7 -2.27 6.60 6.40
N TYR A 8 -2.26 6.26 5.11
CA TYR A 8 -3.09 5.22 4.52
C TYR A 8 -2.24 3.96 4.36
N VAL A 9 -2.70 2.86 4.95
CA VAL A 9 -2.03 1.55 4.90
C VAL A 9 -3.02 0.49 4.43
N PHE A 10 -2.62 -0.29 3.43
CA PHE A 10 -3.38 -1.44 2.97
C PHE A 10 -2.46 -2.54 2.48
N ASN A 11 -2.97 -3.76 2.58
CA ASN A 11 -2.28 -4.98 2.16
C ASN A 11 -3.06 -5.58 1.00
N ASP A 12 -2.38 -5.76 -0.13
CA ASP A 12 -2.96 -6.23 -1.38
C ASP A 12 -2.04 -7.26 -2.06
N TYR A 13 -2.44 -7.71 -3.24
CA TYR A 13 -1.68 -8.61 -4.08
C TYR A 13 -1.33 -7.97 -5.43
N ALA A 14 -0.16 -8.29 -5.97
CA ALA A 14 0.21 -8.01 -7.37
C ALA A 14 0.45 -9.32 -8.13
N GLY A 15 -0.02 -9.37 -9.38
CA GLY A 15 0.02 -10.57 -10.21
C GLY A 15 -1.27 -11.39 -10.09
N SER A 16 -1.86 -11.73 -11.23
CA SER A 16 -3.18 -12.38 -11.32
C SER A 16 -3.20 -13.85 -10.94
N ASP A 17 -2.06 -14.53 -11.02
CA ASP A 17 -1.95 -15.94 -10.64
C ASP A 17 -1.85 -16.10 -9.12
N LYS A 18 -2.71 -16.93 -8.53
CA LYS A 18 -2.81 -17.11 -7.08
C LYS A 18 -1.58 -17.78 -6.48
N ASP A 19 -0.89 -18.61 -7.26
CA ASP A 19 0.27 -19.38 -6.79
C ASP A 19 1.55 -18.53 -6.77
N THR A 20 1.62 -17.50 -7.62
CA THR A 20 2.79 -16.63 -7.75
C THR A 20 2.54 -15.18 -7.37
N ARG A 21 1.34 -14.82 -6.88
CA ARG A 21 1.01 -13.44 -6.51
C ARG A 21 1.95 -12.91 -5.44
N LEU A 22 2.45 -11.70 -5.66
CA LEU A 22 3.26 -10.97 -4.71
C LEU A 22 2.35 -10.36 -3.64
N LYS A 23 2.68 -10.60 -2.37
CA LYS A 23 2.02 -9.97 -1.23
C LYS A 23 2.69 -8.62 -0.98
N LEU A 24 1.92 -7.55 -1.04
CA LEU A 24 2.45 -6.20 -0.89
C LEU A 24 1.68 -5.39 0.13
N THR A 25 2.39 -4.47 0.78
CA THR A 25 1.82 -3.42 1.60
C THR A 25 2.14 -2.08 0.98
N VAL A 26 1.16 -1.21 0.88
CA VAL A 26 1.35 0.17 0.43
C VAL A 26 1.08 1.11 1.59
N ILE A 27 2.00 2.04 1.80
CA ILE A 27 1.93 3.10 2.80
C ILE A 27 2.03 4.42 2.06
N ASN A 28 1.04 5.30 2.20
CA ASN A 28 1.06 6.61 1.57
C ASN A 28 0.39 7.69 2.43
N GLU A 29 0.73 8.94 2.16
CA GLU A 29 0.24 10.14 2.87
C GLU A 29 -0.92 10.86 2.13
N LEU A 30 -1.36 10.35 0.96
CA LEU A 30 -2.35 11.02 0.10
C LEU A 30 -3.53 10.09 -0.22
N ALA A 31 -4.74 10.54 0.11
CA ALA A 31 -5.97 9.79 -0.17
C ALA A 31 -6.12 9.37 -1.65
N TRP A 32 -5.65 10.20 -2.59
CA TRP A 32 -5.71 9.87 -4.01
C TRP A 32 -4.64 8.85 -4.45
N HIS A 33 -3.47 8.80 -3.79
CA HIS A 33 -2.49 7.72 -3.99
C HIS A 33 -3.07 6.39 -3.53
N ASN A 34 -3.81 6.41 -2.41
CA ASN A 34 -4.52 5.24 -1.92
C ASN A 34 -5.56 4.74 -2.95
N LEU A 35 -6.43 5.64 -3.45
CA LEU A 35 -7.41 5.27 -4.47
C LEU A 35 -6.76 4.72 -5.75
N PHE A 36 -5.64 5.31 -6.18
CA PHE A 36 -4.90 4.83 -7.35
C PHE A 36 -4.39 3.40 -7.16
N ALA A 37 -3.71 3.13 -6.05
CA ALA A 37 -3.16 1.83 -5.74
C ALA A 37 -4.27 0.76 -5.57
N HIS A 38 -5.40 1.14 -4.97
CA HIS A 38 -6.57 0.27 -4.83
C HIS A 38 -7.17 -0.17 -6.17
N ASN A 39 -7.02 0.64 -7.23
CA ASN A 39 -7.44 0.28 -8.58
C ASN A 39 -6.40 -0.55 -9.34
N MET A 40 -5.11 -0.43 -8.99
CA MET A 40 -4.04 -1.14 -9.69
C MET A 40 -3.79 -2.55 -9.16
N PHE A 41 -3.98 -2.76 -7.86
CA PHE A 41 -3.67 -4.03 -7.20
C PHE A 41 -4.91 -4.91 -7.03
N ILE A 42 -4.65 -6.20 -6.79
CA ILE A 42 -5.70 -7.19 -6.58
C ILE A 42 -6.05 -7.18 -5.10
N ARG A 43 -7.33 -6.92 -4.86
CA ARG A 43 -7.88 -6.81 -3.51
C ARG A 43 -8.04 -8.19 -2.87
N PRO A 44 -7.78 -8.32 -1.57
CA PRO A 44 -8.21 -9.48 -0.80
C PRO A 44 -9.74 -9.56 -0.77
N ASP A 45 -10.26 -10.78 -0.63
CA ASP A 45 -11.70 -11.03 -0.65
C ASP A 45 -12.39 -10.54 0.63
N SER A 46 -11.61 -10.32 1.70
CA SER A 46 -12.12 -9.82 2.98
C SER A 46 -11.09 -8.96 3.73
N ILE A 47 -11.60 -8.14 4.65
CA ILE A 47 -10.76 -7.34 5.57
C ILE A 47 -9.90 -8.25 6.47
N GLU A 48 -10.41 -9.41 6.87
CA GLU A 48 -9.67 -10.37 7.68
C GLU A 48 -8.52 -11.00 6.88
N GLU A 49 -8.74 -11.33 5.60
CA GLU A 49 -7.65 -11.76 4.72
C GLU A 49 -6.58 -10.66 4.63
N ALA A 50 -6.97 -9.40 4.39
CA ALA A 50 -6.04 -8.27 4.32
C ALA A 50 -5.13 -8.15 5.56
N LYS A 51 -5.67 -8.38 6.76
CA LYS A 51 -4.90 -8.36 8.02
C LYS A 51 -3.91 -9.51 8.14
N THR A 52 -4.18 -10.64 7.49
CA THR A 52 -3.33 -11.84 7.55
C THR A 52 -2.24 -11.87 6.47
N ILE A 53 -2.34 -11.00 5.46
CA ILE A 53 -1.30 -10.84 4.45
C ILE A 53 0.02 -10.46 5.14
N LYS A 54 1.02 -11.33 4.98
CA LYS A 54 2.41 -11.05 5.35
C LYS A 54 3.14 -10.56 4.11
N PRO A 55 3.35 -9.24 3.95
CA PRO A 55 3.95 -8.67 2.76
C PRO A 55 5.41 -9.10 2.61
N ASN A 56 5.81 -9.40 1.39
CA ASN A 56 7.21 -9.63 1.01
C ASN A 56 7.83 -8.37 0.39
N PHE A 57 6.99 -7.39 0.08
CA PHE A 57 7.35 -6.15 -0.58
C PHE A 57 6.53 -4.99 0.01
N THR A 58 7.19 -3.86 0.28
CA THR A 58 6.54 -2.68 0.86
C THR A 58 6.80 -1.47 -0.01
N ILE A 59 5.72 -0.80 -0.40
CA ILE A 59 5.76 0.46 -1.15
C ILE A 59 5.52 1.58 -0.16
N VAL A 60 6.52 2.45 0.01
CA VAL A 60 6.40 3.67 0.81
C VAL A 60 6.37 4.86 -0.14
N SER A 61 5.23 5.53 -0.20
CA SER A 61 5.01 6.69 -1.04
C SER A 61 5.04 7.96 -0.19
N ALA A 62 6.13 8.69 -0.29
CA ALA A 62 6.34 10.00 0.37
C ALA A 62 6.49 11.13 -0.67
N PRO A 63 5.42 11.50 -1.42
CA PRO A 63 5.47 12.55 -2.44
C PRO A 63 5.92 13.92 -1.93
N HIS A 64 5.70 14.26 -0.66
CA HIS A 64 6.16 15.54 -0.11
C HIS A 64 7.65 15.51 0.29
N PHE A 65 8.24 14.33 0.37
CA PHE A 65 9.65 14.18 0.71
C PHE A 65 10.54 14.50 -0.49
N LYS A 66 11.45 15.46 -0.31
CA LYS A 66 12.52 15.77 -1.26
C LYS A 66 13.78 15.09 -0.77
N ALA A 67 14.25 14.09 -1.51
CA ALA A 67 15.52 13.44 -1.22
C ALA A 67 16.66 14.47 -1.31
N ASP A 68 17.55 14.45 -0.31
CA ASP A 68 18.83 15.14 -0.41
C ASP A 68 19.75 14.31 -1.33
N GLN A 69 20.51 14.99 -2.18
CA GLN A 69 21.40 14.39 -3.16
C GLN A 69 22.78 14.09 -2.57
N LYS A 70 23.07 14.55 -1.35
CA LYS A 70 24.39 14.41 -0.70
C LYS A 70 24.63 13.06 -0.05
#